data_AF-B4P0Z9-F1
#
_entry.id   AF-B4P0Z9-F1
#
_cell.length_a   1.000
_cell.length_b   1.000
_cell.length_c   1.000
_cell.angle_alpha   90.00
_cell.angle_beta   90.00
_cell.angle_gamma   90.00
#
_symmetry.space_group_name_H-M   'P 1'
#
loop_
_entity.id
_entity.type
_entity.pdbx_description
1 polymer ?
#
loop_
_entity_poly.entity_id
_entity_poly.type
_entity_poly.pdbx_seq_one_letter_code
_entity_poly.pdbx_strand_id
1 'polypeptide(L)'
;MMHYRKAENVEQELSKSDLPFEDCMPKSQKDFLWMHVKGGTKVSNVIEFAQAALNKGEHRCVVWSGSGGGVVKTISCAEVLKRSHPVYQVTRMAYTSVEEHWKPQMEGLEEIIVTRQIPTLHILMSLDQLPDSIDGLQKPNRPTDFWEGGGTQPQPRPHPRTQAPHQQQPHQPGAGVRSNKRNRPGRNKPAQQLEKPVAEEHLPAS
;
A
#
# COMPACT_ATOMS: atom_id res chain seq x y z
N MET A 1 30.07 -9.92 -16.85
CA MET A 1 31.13 -9.41 -15.95
C MET A 1 31.76 -10.63 -15.27
N MET A 2 32.71 -11.31 -15.93
CA MET A 2 33.16 -12.67 -15.54
C MET A 2 34.16 -12.71 -14.38
N HIS A 3 34.64 -11.56 -13.90
CA HIS A 3 35.68 -11.47 -12.85
C HIS A 3 35.24 -10.64 -11.63
N TYR A 4 33.94 -10.38 -11.50
CA TYR A 4 33.37 -9.59 -10.42
C TYR A 4 32.13 -10.28 -9.86
N ARG A 5 32.02 -10.31 -8.54
CA ARG A 5 30.79 -10.75 -7.85
C ARG A 5 30.12 -9.56 -7.17
N LYS A 6 28.79 -9.50 -7.25
CA LYS A 6 28.01 -8.55 -6.47
C LYS A 6 28.20 -8.87 -4.98
N ALA A 7 28.59 -7.88 -4.19
CA ALA A 7 28.85 -8.04 -2.76
C ALA A 7 27.73 -7.43 -1.93
N GLU A 8 27.70 -6.11 -1.81
CA GLU A 8 26.74 -5.40 -0.98
C GLU A 8 26.09 -4.23 -1.71
N ASN A 9 24.89 -3.89 -1.27
CA ASN A 9 24.18 -2.69 -1.69
C ASN A 9 24.05 -1.77 -0.48
N VAL A 10 24.63 -0.58 -0.56
CA VAL A 10 24.55 0.46 0.47
C VAL A 10 23.50 1.47 0.02
N GLU A 11 22.33 1.46 0.64
CA GLU A 11 21.30 2.49 0.43
C GLU A 11 21.71 3.75 1.18
N GLN A 12 21.76 4.90 0.49
CA GLN A 12 21.96 6.18 1.17
C GLN A 12 20.74 6.48 2.04
N GLU A 13 20.97 6.71 3.34
CA GLU A 13 19.89 7.11 4.25
C GLU A 13 19.41 8.52 3.91
N LEU A 14 18.09 8.66 3.75
CA LEU A 14 17.46 9.96 3.57
C LEU A 14 17.33 10.65 4.93
N SER A 15 17.65 11.93 4.95
CA SER A 15 17.37 12.83 6.07
C SER A 15 16.11 13.66 5.80
N LYS A 16 15.57 14.30 6.84
CA LYS A 16 14.37 15.15 6.69
C LYS A 16 14.61 16.36 5.78
N SER A 17 15.86 16.83 5.66
CA SER A 17 16.22 17.91 4.74
C SER A 17 16.22 17.49 3.28
N ASP A 18 16.30 16.18 3.00
CA ASP A 18 16.25 15.65 1.63
C ASP A 18 14.81 15.50 1.12
N LEU A 19 13.81 15.71 1.99
CA LEU A 19 12.42 15.63 1.61
C LEU A 19 12.06 16.80 0.69
N PRO A 20 11.43 16.53 -0.46
CA PRO A 20 11.21 17.55 -1.46
C PRO A 20 10.00 18.42 -1.10
N PHE A 21 9.84 18.94 0.13
CA PHE A 21 8.64 19.65 0.59
C PHE A 21 8.94 20.99 1.28
N GLU A 22 10.03 21.65 0.93
CA GLU A 22 10.50 22.88 1.59
C GLU A 22 9.45 24.01 1.60
N ASP A 23 8.61 24.08 0.57
CA ASP A 23 7.54 25.08 0.40
C ASP A 23 6.25 24.76 1.15
N CYS A 24 6.04 23.51 1.60
CA CYS A 24 4.78 23.08 2.19
C CYS A 24 4.91 22.30 3.52
N MET A 25 6.14 22.06 4.00
CA MET A 25 6.37 21.44 5.30
C MET A 25 6.05 22.40 6.46
N PRO A 26 5.49 21.90 7.57
CA PRO A 26 5.36 22.70 8.78
C PRO A 26 6.76 23.02 9.38
N LYS A 27 6.90 24.21 9.99
CA LYS A 27 8.22 24.83 10.29
C LYS A 27 8.88 24.39 11.61
N SER A 28 8.18 23.74 12.51
CA SER A 28 8.73 23.16 13.75
C SER A 28 9.23 21.71 13.47
N GLN A 29 9.99 21.08 14.37
CA GLN A 29 10.61 19.75 14.14
C GLN A 29 9.89 18.57 14.82
N LYS A 30 8.79 18.83 15.54
CA LYS A 30 7.84 17.78 16.02
C LYS A 30 6.81 17.37 14.94
N ASP A 31 7.02 17.85 13.71
CA ASP A 31 5.92 18.35 12.90
C ASP A 31 5.28 17.37 11.94
N PHE A 32 5.89 16.22 11.73
CA PHE A 32 5.25 15.17 10.97
C PHE A 32 5.83 13.81 11.33
N LEU A 33 4.96 12.82 11.23
CA LEU A 33 5.33 11.43 11.31
C LEU A 33 5.95 11.01 9.97
N TRP A 34 7.21 10.58 9.95
CA TRP A 34 7.87 10.14 8.72
C TRP A 34 7.92 8.61 8.63
N MET A 35 7.21 8.06 7.66
CA MET A 35 7.03 6.62 7.49
C MET A 35 7.76 6.11 6.24
N HIS A 36 8.75 5.26 6.47
CA HIS A 36 9.52 4.61 5.40
C HIS A 36 8.86 3.29 4.99
N VAL A 37 8.51 3.19 3.70
CA VAL A 37 7.84 2.04 3.12
C VAL A 37 8.79 1.34 2.15
N LYS A 38 9.29 0.18 2.57
CA LYS A 38 10.18 -0.68 1.77
C LYS A 38 9.39 -1.85 1.16
N GLY A 39 10.04 -2.60 0.27
CA GLY A 39 9.45 -3.80 -0.35
C GLY A 39 8.94 -4.84 0.66
N GLY A 40 9.58 -4.96 1.84
CA GLY A 40 9.17 -5.84 2.92
C GLY A 40 8.08 -5.30 3.86
N THR A 41 7.69 -4.02 3.75
CA THR A 41 6.75 -3.39 4.69
C THR A 41 5.38 -4.06 4.66
N LYS A 42 4.84 -4.38 5.84
CA LYS A 42 3.45 -4.81 6.04
C LYS A 42 2.56 -3.58 6.14
N VAL A 43 1.75 -3.34 5.11
CA VAL A 43 0.92 -2.12 4.98
C VAL A 43 -0.03 -1.94 6.17
N SER A 44 -0.65 -3.02 6.66
CA SER A 44 -1.55 -2.97 7.82
C SER A 44 -0.88 -2.34 9.03
N ASN A 45 0.32 -2.80 9.39
CA ASN A 45 1.02 -2.36 10.59
C ASN A 45 1.37 -0.88 10.55
N VAL A 46 1.90 -0.40 9.41
CA VAL A 46 2.30 1.02 9.30
C VAL A 46 1.10 1.95 9.23
N ILE A 47 -0.02 1.48 8.66
CA ILE A 47 -1.27 2.23 8.64
C ILE A 47 -1.87 2.33 10.03
N GLU A 48 -1.97 1.21 10.76
CA GLU A 48 -2.46 1.18 12.14
C GLU A 48 -1.65 2.12 13.03
N PHE A 49 -0.32 2.09 12.89
CA PHE A 49 0.57 2.99 13.62
C PHE A 49 0.31 4.46 13.28
N ALA A 50 0.28 4.82 12.00
CA ALA A 50 0.07 6.20 11.58
C ALA A 50 -1.31 6.72 12.01
N GLN A 51 -2.36 5.92 11.85
CA GLN A 51 -3.72 6.27 12.30
C GLN A 51 -3.77 6.48 13.81
N ALA A 52 -3.13 5.62 14.60
CA ALA A 52 -3.08 5.77 16.05
C ALA A 52 -2.37 7.09 16.45
N ALA A 53 -1.26 7.44 15.80
CA ALA A 53 -0.53 8.67 16.07
C ALA A 53 -1.35 9.93 15.73
N LEU A 54 -2.05 9.92 14.59
CA LEU A 54 -2.93 11.03 14.18
C LEU A 54 -4.15 11.16 15.11
N ASN A 55 -4.79 10.05 15.47
CA ASN A 55 -5.95 10.03 16.36
C ASN A 55 -5.63 10.54 17.77
N LYS A 56 -4.42 10.26 18.26
CA LYS A 56 -3.94 10.78 19.55
C LYS A 56 -3.53 12.25 19.49
N GLY A 57 -3.44 12.84 18.30
CA GLY A 57 -2.95 14.20 18.10
C GLY A 57 -1.44 14.34 18.34
N GLU A 58 -0.68 13.25 18.31
CA GLU A 58 0.79 13.28 18.43
C GLU A 58 1.41 13.99 17.22
N HIS A 59 0.78 13.83 16.05
CA HIS A 59 1.17 14.49 14.81
C HIS A 59 -0.06 15.00 14.05
N ARG A 60 0.13 16.09 13.29
CA ARG A 60 -0.87 16.66 12.37
C ARG A 60 -0.62 16.32 10.90
N CYS A 61 0.59 15.85 10.61
CA CYS A 61 1.05 15.53 9.27
C CYS A 61 1.78 14.18 9.28
N VAL A 62 1.66 13.44 8.17
CA VAL A 62 2.44 12.23 7.90
C VAL A 62 3.09 12.36 6.52
N VAL A 63 4.33 11.91 6.41
CA VAL A 63 5.02 11.77 5.13
C VAL A 63 5.27 10.29 4.89
N TRP A 64 4.75 9.76 3.80
CA TRP A 64 5.07 8.41 3.32
C TRP A 64 6.21 8.51 2.32
N SER A 65 7.25 7.69 2.48
CA SER A 65 8.38 7.65 1.54
C SER A 65 8.70 6.22 1.19
N GLY A 66 8.75 5.91 -0.10
CA GLY A 66 9.19 4.59 -0.53
C GLY A 66 9.88 4.62 -1.89
N SER A 67 10.92 3.81 -1.98
CA SER A 67 11.82 3.73 -3.14
C SER A 67 11.72 2.37 -3.81
N GLY A 68 11.91 2.33 -5.12
CA GLY A 68 11.92 1.09 -5.90
C GLY A 68 10.67 0.22 -5.63
N GLY A 69 10.86 -1.00 -5.14
CA GLY A 69 9.77 -1.93 -4.82
C GLY A 69 8.81 -1.47 -3.71
N GLY A 70 9.14 -0.42 -2.95
CA GLY A 70 8.27 0.17 -1.93
C GLY A 70 7.19 1.11 -2.47
N VAL A 71 7.38 1.67 -3.67
CA VAL A 71 6.54 2.76 -4.22
C VAL A 71 5.05 2.41 -4.24
N VAL A 72 4.70 1.22 -4.75
CA VAL A 72 3.30 0.79 -4.84
C VAL A 72 2.63 0.69 -3.46
N LYS A 73 3.39 0.26 -2.44
CA LYS A 73 2.91 0.20 -1.06
C LYS A 73 2.78 1.60 -0.45
N THR A 74 3.67 2.53 -0.78
CA THR A 74 3.57 3.95 -0.36
C THR A 74 2.25 4.55 -0.80
N ILE A 75 1.88 4.35 -2.07
CA ILE A 75 0.58 4.79 -2.62
C ILE A 75 -0.56 4.11 -1.86
N SER A 76 -0.48 2.79 -1.67
CA SER A 76 -1.50 2.04 -0.93
C SER A 76 -1.70 2.58 0.49
N CYS A 77 -0.63 2.96 1.18
CA CYS A 77 -0.71 3.55 2.52
C CYS A 77 -1.48 4.88 2.49
N ALA A 78 -1.14 5.77 1.55
CA ALA A 78 -1.84 7.05 1.40
C ALA A 78 -3.33 6.86 1.10
N GLU A 79 -3.68 5.98 0.16
CA GLU A 79 -5.08 5.72 -0.22
C GLU A 79 -5.90 5.09 0.91
N VAL A 80 -5.30 4.21 1.71
CA VAL A 80 -5.99 3.64 2.87
C VAL A 80 -6.19 4.70 3.95
N LEU A 81 -5.21 5.58 4.18
CA LEU A 81 -5.33 6.64 5.18
C LEU A 81 -6.46 7.63 4.87
N LYS A 82 -6.66 7.98 3.58
CA LYS A 82 -7.76 8.86 3.12
C LYS A 82 -9.15 8.33 3.44
N ARG A 83 -9.31 7.03 3.71
CA ARG A 83 -10.61 6.44 4.07
C ARG A 83 -11.08 6.85 5.46
N SER A 84 -10.14 7.15 6.37
CA SER A 84 -10.46 7.48 7.76
C SER A 84 -10.18 8.94 8.12
N HIS A 85 -9.39 9.66 7.33
CA HIS A 85 -8.99 11.03 7.63
C HIS A 85 -9.16 11.96 6.41
N PRO A 86 -9.79 13.14 6.59
CA PRO A 86 -9.82 14.16 5.56
C PRO A 86 -8.47 14.88 5.51
N VAL A 87 -7.59 14.46 4.60
CA VAL A 87 -6.22 14.98 4.49
C VAL A 87 -6.00 15.76 3.20
N TYR A 88 -5.27 16.86 3.31
CA TYR A 88 -4.64 17.55 2.18
C TYR A 88 -3.39 16.77 1.79
N GLN A 89 -3.20 16.51 0.50
CA GLN A 89 -2.12 15.66 0.01
C GLN A 89 -1.26 16.40 -1.01
N VAL A 90 0.06 16.22 -0.91
CA VAL A 90 1.03 16.66 -1.93
C VAL A 90 1.95 15.48 -2.23
N THR A 91 2.08 15.14 -3.52
CA THR A 91 2.90 14.00 -3.97
C THR A 91 4.06 14.49 -4.80
N ARG A 92 5.28 14.03 -4.48
CA ARG A 92 6.51 14.42 -5.19
C ARG A 92 7.41 13.23 -5.44
N MET A 93 8.12 13.27 -6.55
CA MET A 93 9.09 12.25 -6.94
C MET A 93 10.50 12.77 -6.74
N ALA A 94 11.39 11.87 -6.33
CA ALA A 94 12.81 12.12 -6.16
C ALA A 94 13.58 10.84 -6.52
N TYR A 95 14.90 10.88 -6.33
CA TYR A 95 15.75 9.71 -6.41
C TYR A 95 16.49 9.50 -5.10
N THR A 96 16.68 8.23 -4.73
CA THR A 96 17.59 7.83 -3.64
C THR A 96 18.77 7.12 -4.27
N SER A 97 19.98 7.46 -3.83
CA SER A 97 21.20 6.83 -4.31
C SER A 97 21.43 5.48 -3.62
N VAL A 98 21.87 4.49 -4.39
CA VAL A 98 22.30 3.18 -3.88
C VAL A 98 23.64 2.82 -4.51
N GLU A 99 24.63 2.53 -3.67
CA GLU A 99 25.93 2.07 -4.11
C GLU A 99 25.94 0.53 -4.17
N GLU A 100 26.19 -0.02 -5.35
CA GLU A 100 26.41 -1.46 -5.52
C GLU A 100 27.91 -1.72 -5.57
N HIS A 101 28.41 -2.46 -4.58
CA HIS A 101 29.80 -2.85 -4.47
C HIS A 101 30.04 -4.18 -5.17
N TRP A 102 30.98 -4.19 -6.10
CA TRP A 102 31.38 -5.36 -6.88
C TRP A 102 32.82 -5.73 -6.56
N LYS A 103 32.99 -6.85 -5.86
CA LYS A 103 34.31 -7.31 -5.42
C LYS A 103 35.01 -8.08 -6.56
N PRO A 104 36.31 -7.82 -6.79
CA PRO A 104 37.09 -8.54 -7.78
C PRO A 104 37.23 -10.02 -7.37
N GLN A 105 37.29 -10.89 -8.37
CA GLN A 105 37.50 -12.34 -8.20
C GLN A 105 38.87 -12.80 -8.73
N MET A 106 39.68 -11.87 -9.24
CA MET A 106 41.03 -12.11 -9.75
C MET A 106 41.98 -11.11 -9.10
N GLU A 107 43.19 -11.56 -8.81
CA GLU A 107 44.25 -10.72 -8.26
C GLU A 107 44.65 -9.62 -9.25
N GLY A 108 44.95 -8.42 -8.73
CA GLY A 108 45.29 -7.25 -9.55
C GLY A 108 44.10 -6.44 -10.08
N LEU A 109 42.87 -6.81 -9.76
CA LEU A 109 41.67 -6.01 -10.06
C LEU A 109 41.22 -5.18 -8.85
N GLU A 110 40.71 -3.98 -9.10
CA GLU A 110 40.17 -3.07 -8.08
C GLU A 110 38.67 -3.28 -7.85
N GLU A 111 38.14 -2.81 -6.74
CA GLU A 111 36.69 -2.83 -6.48
C GLU A 111 35.95 -1.84 -7.39
N ILE A 112 34.81 -2.29 -7.93
CA ILE A 112 33.93 -1.42 -8.71
C ILE A 112 32.75 -1.01 -7.83
N ILE A 113 32.53 0.30 -7.71
CA ILE A 113 31.36 0.88 -7.04
C ILE A 113 30.45 1.47 -8.11
N VAL A 114 29.22 0.97 -8.20
CA VAL A 114 28.22 1.46 -9.14
C VAL A 114 27.14 2.22 -8.38
N THR A 115 27.08 3.53 -8.57
CA THR A 115 26.01 4.36 -8.01
C THR A 115 24.76 4.29 -8.88
N ARG A 116 23.64 3.88 -8.28
CA ARG A 116 22.34 3.80 -8.93
C ARG A 116 21.38 4.81 -8.33
N GLN A 117 20.62 5.48 -9.20
CA GLN A 117 19.51 6.33 -8.78
C GLN A 117 18.21 5.51 -8.77
N ILE A 118 17.61 5.34 -7.60
CA ILE A 118 16.37 4.59 -7.42
C ILE A 118 15.19 5.56 -7.31
N PRO A 119 14.18 5.46 -8.20
CA PRO A 119 12.99 6.28 -8.11
C PRO A 119 12.33 6.17 -6.73
N THR A 120 12.03 7.32 -6.14
CA THR A 120 11.45 7.44 -4.81
C THR A 120 10.21 8.32 -4.88
N LEU A 121 9.14 7.88 -4.23
CA LEU A 121 7.90 8.62 -4.12
C LEU A 121 7.74 9.11 -2.68
N HIS A 122 7.48 10.39 -2.53
CA HIS A 122 7.13 11.02 -1.26
C HIS A 122 5.70 11.55 -1.32
N ILE A 123 4.90 11.25 -0.29
CA ILE A 123 3.51 11.71 -0.18
C ILE A 123 3.36 12.38 1.18
N LEU A 124 3.21 13.70 1.20
CA LEU A 124 2.86 14.48 2.37
C LEU A 124 1.34 14.48 2.51
N MET A 125 0.84 14.20 3.72
CA MET A 125 -0.57 14.23 4.05
C MET A 125 -0.78 15.03 5.34
N SER A 126 -1.52 16.13 5.26
CA SER A 126 -1.78 17.05 6.37
C SER A 126 -3.27 17.04 6.74
N LEU A 127 -3.56 16.99 8.03
CA LEU A 127 -4.91 17.22 8.54
C LEU A 127 -5.27 18.71 8.60
N ASP A 128 -4.26 19.58 8.60
CA ASP A 128 -4.42 21.04 8.54
C ASP A 128 -4.37 21.51 7.09
N GLN A 129 -5.08 22.60 6.80
CA GLN A 129 -5.14 23.15 5.44
C GLN A 129 -3.77 23.61 4.97
N LEU A 130 -3.41 23.17 3.76
CA LEU A 130 -2.21 23.62 3.06
C LEU A 130 -2.56 24.81 2.13
N PRO A 131 -1.61 25.71 1.86
CA PRO A 131 -1.79 26.81 0.90
C PRO A 131 -2.26 26.31 -0.48
N ASP A 132 -3.32 26.91 -1.01
CA ASP A 132 -3.87 26.58 -2.34
C ASP A 132 -2.89 26.91 -3.50
N SER A 133 -1.80 27.64 -3.22
CA SER A 133 -0.73 27.94 -4.17
C SER A 133 0.26 26.79 -4.40
N ILE A 134 0.21 25.74 -3.59
CA ILE A 134 1.13 24.60 -3.72
C ILE A 134 0.77 23.79 -4.97
N ASP A 135 1.77 23.59 -5.82
CA ASP A 135 1.60 22.76 -7.02
C ASP A 135 1.32 21.29 -6.65
N GLY A 136 0.40 20.69 -7.40
CA GLY A 136 -0.03 19.31 -7.16
C GLY A 136 -0.81 19.08 -5.86
N LEU A 137 -1.31 20.13 -5.20
CA LEU A 137 -2.16 19.99 -4.01
C LEU A 137 -3.47 19.27 -4.33
N GLN A 138 -3.73 18.18 -3.62
CA GLN A 138 -5.00 17.45 -3.62
C GLN A 138 -5.75 17.73 -2.32
N LYS A 139 -6.97 18.26 -2.43
CA LYS A 139 -7.86 18.53 -1.28
C LYS A 139 -8.48 17.22 -0.75
N PRO A 140 -8.91 17.18 0.53
CA PRO A 140 -9.61 16.02 1.07
C PRO A 140 -10.84 15.64 0.23
N ASN A 141 -11.01 14.34 -0.05
CA ASN A 141 -12.18 13.84 -0.77
C ASN A 141 -13.45 14.17 0.02
N ARG A 142 -14.46 14.74 -0.65
CA ARG A 142 -15.81 14.84 -0.10
C ARG A 142 -16.55 13.52 -0.35
N PRO A 143 -17.48 13.12 0.53
CA PRO A 143 -18.29 11.91 0.34
C PRO A 143 -19.05 11.86 -1.01
N THR A 144 -19.25 13.01 -1.65
CA THR A 144 -19.96 13.18 -2.92
C THR A 144 -19.07 13.08 -4.17
N ASP A 145 -17.74 13.16 -4.02
CA ASP A 145 -16.83 13.27 -5.18
C ASP A 145 -16.81 12.00 -6.06
N PHE A 146 -17.25 10.86 -5.53
CA PHE A 146 -17.26 9.60 -6.27
C PHE A 146 -18.44 9.45 -7.25
N TRP A 147 -19.51 10.27 -7.12
CA TRP A 147 -20.76 10.09 -7.87
C TRP A 147 -21.21 11.30 -8.70
N GLU A 148 -20.55 12.46 -8.62
CA GLU A 148 -20.94 13.62 -9.45
C GLU A 148 -20.41 13.56 -10.89
N GLY A 149 -19.44 12.67 -11.17
CA GLY A 149 -18.91 12.45 -12.52
C GLY A 149 -19.62 11.33 -13.29
N GLY A 150 -20.85 11.55 -13.76
CA GLY A 150 -21.42 10.72 -14.85
C GLY A 150 -22.73 9.98 -14.58
N GLY A 151 -23.66 10.54 -13.83
CA GLY A 151 -25.03 10.02 -13.70
C GLY A 151 -26.06 11.02 -14.22
N THR A 152 -26.61 10.79 -15.40
CA THR A 152 -27.94 11.30 -15.76
C THR A 152 -28.88 11.03 -14.60
N GLN A 153 -29.41 12.08 -13.97
CA GLN A 153 -30.48 11.94 -12.99
C GLN A 153 -31.60 11.07 -13.59
N PRO A 154 -32.01 9.96 -12.98
CA PRO A 154 -33.23 9.30 -13.39
C PRO A 154 -34.39 10.20 -12.97
N GLN A 155 -34.90 10.98 -13.93
CA GLN A 155 -36.21 11.60 -13.84
C GLN A 155 -37.24 10.53 -13.42
N PRO A 156 -38.06 10.78 -12.39
CA PRO A 156 -39.12 9.86 -12.02
C PRO A 156 -40.14 9.79 -13.18
N ARG A 157 -40.18 8.66 -13.89
CA ARG A 157 -41.21 8.43 -14.91
C ARG A 157 -42.57 8.29 -14.21
N PRO A 158 -43.62 8.99 -14.68
CA PRO A 158 -44.97 8.79 -14.14
C PRO A 158 -45.43 7.37 -14.48
N HIS A 159 -45.88 6.65 -13.45
CA HIS A 159 -46.37 5.28 -13.57
C HIS A 159 -47.79 5.31 -14.15
N PRO A 160 -48.13 4.55 -15.21
CA PRO A 160 -49.51 4.38 -15.61
C PRO A 160 -50.25 3.54 -14.58
N ARG A 161 -51.34 4.09 -14.09
CA ARG A 161 -52.27 3.51 -13.12
C ARG A 161 -53.00 2.32 -13.77
N THR A 162 -52.53 1.10 -13.55
CA THR A 162 -53.31 -0.11 -13.87
C THR A 162 -54.25 -0.44 -12.70
N GLN A 163 -55.49 -0.73 -13.08
CA GLN A 163 -56.67 -0.86 -12.24
C GLN A 163 -56.62 -2.13 -11.36
N ALA A 164 -57.38 -2.08 -10.27
CA ALA A 164 -57.42 -3.06 -9.18
C ALA A 164 -57.73 -4.51 -9.61
N PRO A 165 -57.24 -5.54 -8.88
CA PRO A 165 -57.73 -6.90 -9.03
C PRO A 165 -58.98 -7.14 -8.17
N HIS A 166 -59.93 -7.82 -8.80
CA HIS A 166 -61.17 -8.35 -8.24
C HIS A 166 -60.89 -9.47 -7.22
N GLN A 167 -61.67 -9.51 -6.14
CA GLN A 167 -61.65 -10.54 -5.09
C GLN A 167 -62.05 -11.92 -5.64
N GLN A 168 -61.38 -12.97 -5.15
CA GLN A 168 -61.98 -14.26 -4.82
C GLN A 168 -61.04 -15.10 -3.93
N GLN A 169 -61.57 -15.60 -2.81
CA GLN A 169 -61.04 -16.61 -1.88
C GLN A 169 -61.77 -17.96 -2.16
N PRO A 170 -61.48 -19.09 -1.45
CA PRO A 170 -60.24 -19.61 -0.85
C PRO A 170 -60.02 -21.12 -1.15
N HIS A 171 -58.84 -21.70 -0.88
CA HIS A 171 -58.70 -23.13 -0.45
C HIS A 171 -57.31 -23.39 0.19
N GLN A 172 -57.29 -24.13 1.31
CA GLN A 172 -56.11 -24.67 2.03
C GLN A 172 -55.74 -26.09 1.53
N PRO A 173 -54.86 -26.89 2.21
CA PRO A 173 -53.41 -26.76 2.37
C PRO A 173 -52.67 -28.02 1.84
N GLY A 174 -51.38 -27.93 1.55
CA GLY A 174 -50.60 -29.11 1.11
C GLY A 174 -49.10 -28.98 1.37
N ALA A 175 -48.56 -29.93 2.12
CA ALA A 175 -47.16 -30.06 2.54
C ALA A 175 -46.19 -30.26 1.36
N GLY A 176 -44.94 -29.80 1.49
CA GLY A 176 -43.92 -30.08 0.48
C GLY A 176 -42.56 -29.44 0.72
N VAL A 177 -41.70 -30.18 1.41
CA VAL A 177 -40.24 -30.07 1.54
C VAL A 177 -39.51 -29.52 0.28
N ARG A 178 -38.52 -28.64 0.47
CA ARG A 178 -37.22 -28.73 -0.23
C ARG A 178 -36.14 -27.82 0.37
N SER A 179 -35.18 -28.47 1.02
CA SER A 179 -33.84 -27.99 1.33
C SER A 179 -33.02 -27.83 0.05
N ASN A 180 -32.21 -26.77 -0.04
CA ASN A 180 -31.16 -26.70 -1.06
C ASN A 180 -29.86 -26.13 -0.45
N LYS A 181 -29.09 -27.02 0.20
CA LYS A 181 -27.68 -26.79 0.54
C LYS A 181 -26.86 -26.97 -0.73
N ARG A 182 -26.37 -25.87 -1.31
CA ARG A 182 -25.36 -25.91 -2.37
C ARG A 182 -23.99 -26.27 -1.77
N ASN A 183 -23.51 -27.46 -2.12
CA ASN A 183 -22.18 -27.96 -1.80
C ASN A 183 -21.14 -27.24 -2.68
N ARG A 184 -20.06 -26.72 -2.08
CA ARG A 184 -18.86 -26.22 -2.79
C ARG A 184 -17.81 -27.35 -2.83
N PRO A 185 -17.29 -27.76 -3.99
CA PRO A 185 -16.22 -28.76 -4.02
C PRO A 185 -14.87 -28.12 -3.63
N GLY A 186 -14.21 -28.79 -2.69
CA GLY A 186 -12.90 -28.44 -2.16
C GLY A 186 -11.77 -28.60 -3.17
N ARG A 187 -10.75 -27.77 -3.00
CA ARG A 187 -9.52 -27.72 -3.79
C ARG A 187 -8.49 -28.69 -3.20
N ASN A 188 -8.15 -29.73 -3.95
CA ASN A 188 -7.07 -30.67 -3.63
C ASN A 188 -5.71 -29.95 -3.56
N LYS A 189 -4.92 -30.27 -2.52
CA LYS A 189 -3.47 -30.03 -2.45
C LYS A 189 -2.75 -31.36 -2.71
N PRO A 190 -1.75 -31.44 -3.60
CA PRO A 190 -0.85 -32.58 -3.63
C PRO A 190 0.25 -32.44 -2.57
N ALA A 191 0.54 -33.57 -1.91
CA ALA A 191 1.61 -33.73 -0.95
C ALA A 191 2.97 -33.84 -1.65
N GLN A 192 3.99 -33.15 -1.12
CA GLN A 192 5.39 -33.41 -1.43
C GLN A 192 6.00 -34.20 -0.27
N GLN A 193 6.41 -35.43 -0.59
CA GLN A 193 7.37 -36.21 0.20
C GLN A 193 8.74 -35.53 0.11
N LEU A 194 9.41 -35.34 1.24
CA LEU A 194 10.85 -35.13 1.25
C LEU A 194 11.47 -36.01 2.34
N GLU A 195 12.55 -36.66 1.92
CA GLU A 195 13.19 -37.83 2.49
C GLU A 195 13.97 -37.51 3.77
N LYS A 196 14.10 -38.51 4.66
CA LYS A 196 14.98 -38.47 5.83
C LYS A 196 16.43 -38.70 5.38
N PRO A 197 17.43 -37.95 5.85
CA PRO A 197 18.81 -38.36 5.74
C PRO A 197 19.17 -39.39 6.83
N VAL A 198 19.85 -40.45 6.41
CA VAL A 198 20.50 -41.48 7.22
C VAL A 198 21.76 -40.87 7.84
N ALA A 199 21.95 -41.06 9.15
CA ALA A 199 23.16 -40.64 9.86
C ALA A 199 24.29 -41.64 9.59
N GLU A 200 25.40 -41.14 9.06
CA GLU A 200 26.65 -41.86 8.84
C GLU A 200 27.43 -41.97 10.17
N GLU A 201 27.80 -43.19 10.52
CA GLU A 201 28.56 -43.55 11.71
C GLU A 201 30.06 -43.28 11.47
N HIS A 202 30.65 -42.37 12.25
CA HIS A 202 32.10 -42.14 12.27
C HIS A 202 32.79 -43.22 13.12
N LEU A 203 33.70 -43.98 12.52
CA LEU A 203 34.72 -44.76 13.23
C LEU A 203 36.03 -43.95 13.31
N PRO A 204 36.76 -43.97 14.45
CA PRO A 204 38.03 -43.28 14.57
C PRO A 204 39.20 -44.10 14.03
N ALA A 205 40.24 -43.37 13.64
CA ALA A 205 41.50 -43.84 13.08
C ALA A 205 42.34 -44.70 14.05
N SER A 206 43.09 -45.63 13.47
CA SER A 206 44.45 -46.04 13.87
C SER A 206 45.16 -46.64 12.66
#